data_AF-Q07LK8-F1
#
_entry.id   AF-Q07LK8-F1
#
_cell.length_a   1.000
_cell.length_b   1.000
_cell.length_c   1.000
_cell.angle_alpha   90.00
_cell.angle_beta   90.00
_cell.angle_gamma   90.00
#
_symmetry.space_group_name_H-M   'P 1'
#
loop_
_entity.id
_entity.type
_entity.pdbx_description
1 polymer ?
#
loop_
_entity_poly.entity_id
_entity_poly.type
_entity_poly.pdbx_seq_one_letter_code
_entity_poly.pdbx_strand_id
1 'polypeptide(L)' 'MLANHGIAISIDGKGAWRSISRHLDFCSGRRPHSSLDGQTPDQAYFNPLPIRMAA' A
#
# COMPACT_ATOMS: atom_id res chain seq x y z
N MET A 1 -4.03 -33.12 -0.08
CA MET A 1 -3.33 -32.08 0.70
C MET A 1 -3.80 -30.71 0.23
N LEU A 2 -4.85 -30.17 0.86
CA LEU A 2 -5.20 -28.76 0.74
C LEU A 2 -4.55 -28.07 1.93
N ALA A 3 -3.62 -27.16 1.66
CA ALA A 3 -2.83 -26.50 2.68
C ALA A 3 -3.73 -25.81 3.72
N ASN A 4 -3.24 -25.84 4.95
CA ASN A 4 -3.79 -25.21 6.14
C ASN A 4 -3.81 -23.68 5.99
N HIS A 5 -4.63 -23.15 5.08
CA HIS A 5 -4.85 -21.72 4.92
C HIS A 5 -5.81 -21.27 6.02
N GLY A 6 -5.28 -21.15 7.24
CA GLY A 6 -5.99 -20.66 8.41
C GLY A 6 -6.37 -19.19 8.26
N ILE A 7 -7.46 -18.90 7.54
CA ILE A 7 -8.14 -17.60 7.63
C ILE A 7 -8.91 -17.64 8.95
N ALA A 8 -8.29 -17.17 10.03
CA ALA A 8 -8.98 -16.95 11.29
C ALA A 8 -9.97 -15.79 11.10
N ILE A 9 -11.25 -16.12 10.88
CA ILE A 9 -12.33 -15.13 10.75
C ILE A 9 -12.57 -14.56 12.16
N SER A 10 -11.94 -13.42 12.44
CA SER A 10 -12.11 -12.70 13.70
C SER A 10 -13.53 -12.13 13.79
N ILE A 11 -14.36 -12.69 14.68
CA ILE A 11 -15.79 -12.34 14.85
C ILE A 11 -15.97 -10.90 15.37
N ASP A 12 -14.92 -10.29 15.90
CA ASP A 12 -14.87 -8.91 16.43
C ASP A 12 -14.64 -7.82 15.36
N GLY A 13 -14.56 -8.20 14.07
CA GLY A 13 -14.30 -7.31 12.94
C GLY A 13 -12.86 -6.76 12.83
N LYS A 14 -12.01 -6.95 13.85
CA LYS A 14 -10.64 -6.40 13.87
C LYS A 14 -9.71 -7.11 12.89
N GLY A 15 -9.95 -8.40 12.65
CA GLY A 15 -9.20 -9.18 11.67
C GLY A 15 -9.33 -8.63 10.24
N ALA A 16 -10.54 -8.23 9.84
CA ALA A 16 -10.78 -7.60 8.55
C ALA A 16 -10.09 -6.24 8.45
N TRP A 17 -10.21 -5.41 9.50
CA TRP A 17 -9.57 -4.09 9.53
C TRP A 17 -8.04 -4.19 9.40
N ARG A 18 -7.40 -5.10 10.16
CA ARG A 18 -5.94 -5.35 10.06
C ARG A 18 -5.50 -5.80 8.67
N SER A 19 -6.31 -6.62 8.00
CA SER A 19 -6.05 -7.07 6.62
C SER A 19 -6.15 -5.91 5.63
N ILE A 20 -7.19 -5.08 5.76
CA ILE A 20 -7.42 -3.90 4.92
C ILE A 20 -6.30 -2.88 5.11
N SER A 21 -5.96 -2.52 6.35
CA SER A 21 -4.85 -1.59 6.61
C SER A 21 -3.55 -2.08 6.00
N ARG A 22 -3.20 -3.36 6.20
CA ARG A 22 -2.00 -3.96 5.59
C ARG A 22 -2.02 -3.91 4.07
N HIS A 23 -3.17 -4.16 3.45
CA HIS A 23 -3.32 -4.09 2.01
C HIS A 23 -3.13 -2.66 1.49
N LEU A 24 -3.73 -1.67 2.17
CA LEU A 24 -3.58 -0.26 1.84
C LEU A 24 -2.13 0.20 2.00
N ASP A 25 -1.47 -0.11 3.12
CA ASP A 25 -0.05 0.19 3.35
C ASP A 25 0.86 -0.35 2.24
N PHE A 26 0.58 -1.57 1.78
CA PHE A 26 1.34 -2.19 0.69
C PHE A 26 1.13 -1.44 -0.64
N CYS A 27 -0.13 -1.20 -1.00
CA CYS A 27 -0.48 -0.55 -2.27
C CYS A 27 0.00 0.90 -2.33
N SER A 28 -0.12 1.66 -1.23
CA SER A 28 0.26 3.07 -1.19
C SER A 28 1.76 3.27 -1.05
N GLY A 29 2.43 2.51 -0.18
CA GLY A 29 3.80 2.83 0.25
C GLY A 29 4.88 1.88 -0.24
N ARG A 30 4.55 0.69 -0.75
CA ARG A 30 5.55 -0.34 -1.09
C ARG A 30 5.48 -0.85 -2.51
N ARG A 31 4.32 -0.71 -3.17
CA ARG A 31 4.13 -1.23 -4.52
C ARG A 31 4.58 -0.20 -5.56
N PRO A 32 5.61 -0.50 -6.38
CA PRO A 32 5.97 0.35 -7.50
C PRO A 32 4.92 0.24 -8.61
N HIS A 33 4.58 1.36 -9.24
CA HIS A 33 3.60 1.40 -10.33
C HIS A 33 4.28 1.85 -11.63
N SER A 34 4.09 1.09 -12.72
CA SER A 34 4.64 1.42 -14.03
C SER A 34 4.11 2.75 -14.57
N SER A 35 2.86 3.10 -14.27
CA SER A 35 2.27 4.41 -14.61
C SER A 35 2.84 5.59 -13.81
N LEU A 36 3.65 5.33 -12.78
CA LEU A 36 4.31 6.33 -11.95
C LEU A 36 5.83 6.20 -12.05
N ASP A 37 6.35 5.79 -13.21
CA ASP A 37 7.80 5.59 -13.44
C ASP A 37 8.47 4.64 -12.42
N GLY A 38 7.71 3.67 -11.90
CA GLY A 38 8.17 2.74 -10.89
C GLY A 38 8.15 3.28 -9.46
N GLN A 39 7.67 4.51 -9.23
CA GLN A 39 7.46 5.05 -7.89
C GLN A 39 6.19 4.47 -7.25
N THR A 40 6.13 4.57 -5.91
CA THR A 40 4.89 4.32 -5.17
C THR A 40 3.98 5.55 -5.20
N PRO A 41 2.66 5.42 -5.02
CA PRO A 41 1.75 6.55 -4.95
C PRO A 41 2.16 7.56 -3.87
N ASP A 42 2.65 7.07 -2.72
CA ASP A 42 3.12 7.95 -1.64
C ASP A 42 4.28 8.84 -2.12
N GLN A 43 5.22 8.24 -2.86
CA GLN A 43 6.36 8.96 -3.45
C GLN A 43 5.95 9.92 -4.56
N ALA A 44 4.92 9.59 -5.36
CA ALA A 44 4.48 10.43 -6.47
C ALA A 44 3.66 11.64 -6.01
N TYR A 45 2.86 11.50 -4.95
CA TYR A 45 1.93 12.54 -4.50
C TYR A 45 2.42 13.33 -3.28
N PHE A 46 3.17 12.71 -2.37
CA PHE A 46 3.56 13.34 -1.10
C PHE A 46 5.04 13.69 -1.02
N ASN A 47 5.89 13.26 -1.96
CA ASN A 47 7.23 13.83 -2.04
C ASN A 47 7.13 15.24 -2.61
N PRO A 48 7.65 16.27 -1.90
CA PRO A 48 7.71 17.61 -2.45
C PRO A 48 8.59 17.58 -3.69
N LEU A 49 8.01 17.95 -4.84
CA LEU A 49 8.78 18.21 -6.05
C LEU A 49 9.85 19.26 -5.71
N PRO A 50 11.10 19.11 -6.19
CA PRO A 50 12.10 20.15 -5.99
C PRO A 50 11.53 21.47 -6.51
N ILE A 51 11.65 22.54 -5.71
CA ILE A 51 11.27 23.88 -6.14
C ILE A 51 12.07 24.17 -7.41
N ARG A 52 11.39 24.14 -8.55
CA ARG A 52 11.99 24.49 -9.82
C ARG A 52 12.21 25.98 -9.77
N MET A 53 13.44 26.41 -9.49
CA MET A 53 13.82 27.80 -9.74
C MET A 53 13.64 28.03 -11.24
N ALA A 54 12.63 28.80 -11.60
CA ALA A 54 12.51 29.33 -12.95
C ALA A 54 13.69 30.28 -13.14
N ALA A 55 14.53 29.99 -14.14
CA ALA A 55 15.60 30.89 -14.58
C ALA A 55 15.02 32.04 -15.41
#